data_AF-A0A9E1J1X0-F1
#
_entry.id   AF-A0A9E1J1X0-F1
#
_cell.length_a   1.000
_cell.length_b   1.000
_cell.length_c   1.000
_cell.angle_alpha   90.00
_cell.angle_beta   90.00
_cell.angle_gamma   90.00
#
_symmetry.space_group_name_H-M   'P 1'
#
loop_
_entity.id
_entity.type
_entity.pdbx_description
1 polymer ?
#
loop_
_entity_poly.entity_id
_entity_poly.type
_entity_poly.pdbx_seq_one_letter_code
_entity_poly.pdbx_strand_id
1 'polypeptide(L)'
;MAFILRDSRYKVEEIIDRWYGEGSSYFKVKADDENIYLLKYDKRSNYWEWVFYQNPKRMNALPYSSSGLNPFRKVGWEEMDPDNRYLS
;
A
#
# COMPACT_ATOMS: atom_id res chain seq x y z
N MET A 1 12.13 3.32 14.18
CA MET A 1 12.60 2.63 12.95
C MET A 1 12.59 3.64 11.80
N ALA A 2 13.44 3.48 10.78
CA ALA A 2 13.52 4.40 9.63
C ALA A 2 14.06 3.68 8.39
N PHE A 3 13.76 4.20 7.20
CA PHE A 3 14.31 3.72 5.92
C PHE A 3 14.83 4.90 5.08
N ILE A 4 15.65 4.59 4.07
CA ILE A 4 16.20 5.59 3.13
C ILE A 4 15.63 5.31 1.75
N LEU A 5 15.17 6.36 1.07
CA LEU A 5 14.69 6.32 -0.30
C LEU A 5 15.21 7.55 -1.04
N ARG A 6 15.95 7.35 -2.15
CA ARG A 6 16.51 8.43 -2.99
C ARG A 6 17.14 9.56 -2.16
N ASP A 7 18.05 9.17 -1.25
CA ASP A 7 18.82 10.08 -0.38
C ASP A 7 18.02 10.78 0.74
N SER A 8 16.72 10.52 0.85
CA SER A 8 15.88 11.01 1.94
C SER A 8 15.63 9.93 2.98
N ARG A 9 15.72 10.28 4.27
CA ARG A 9 15.44 9.39 5.38
C ARG A 9 14.03 9.64 5.90
N TYR A 10 13.25 8.57 6.01
CA TYR A 10 11.87 8.59 6.47
C TYR A 10 11.74 7.81 7.77
N LYS A 11 11.16 8.43 8.80
CA LYS A 11 10.89 7.73 10.07
C LYS A 11 9.59 6.93 9.92
N VAL A 12 9.63 5.67 10.33
CA VAL A 12 8.42 4.84 10.39
C VAL A 12 7.66 5.22 11.66
N GLU A 13 6.45 5.76 11.48
CA GLU A 13 5.52 6.05 12.56
C GLU A 13 4.73 4.79 12.94
N GLU A 14 4.27 4.04 11.96
CA GLU A 14 3.39 2.90 12.14
C GLU A 14 3.66 1.80 11.10
N ILE A 15 3.59 0.53 11.53
CA ILE A 15 3.54 -0.62 10.61
C ILE A 15 2.07 -1.00 10.48
N ILE A 16 1.47 -0.66 9.34
CA ILE A 16 0.05 -0.88 9.04
C ILE A 16 -0.22 -2.37 8.82
N ASP A 17 0.68 -3.05 8.09
CA ASP A 17 0.53 -4.47 7.77
C ASP A 17 1.89 -5.10 7.44
N ARG A 18 1.98 -6.42 7.59
CA ARG A 18 3.16 -7.22 7.26
C ARG A 18 2.75 -8.60 6.78
N TRP A 19 3.23 -8.97 5.58
CA TRP A 19 3.02 -10.30 5.01
C TRP A 19 4.33 -10.95 4.56
N TYR A 20 4.36 -12.27 4.61
CA TYR A 20 5.52 -13.08 4.24
C TYR A 20 5.21 -13.84 2.95
N GLY A 21 6.10 -13.71 1.96
CA GLY A 21 6.10 -14.53 0.77
C GLY A 21 7.25 -15.53 0.79
N GLU A 22 7.33 -16.39 -0.22
CA GLU A 22 8.49 -17.27 -0.39
C GLU A 22 9.74 -16.43 -0.67
N GLY A 23 10.68 -16.45 0.27
CA GLY A 23 11.93 -15.67 0.17
C GLY A 23 11.77 -14.15 0.27
N SER A 24 10.56 -13.63 0.51
CA SER A 24 10.32 -12.19 0.60
C SER A 24 9.48 -11.82 1.83
N SER A 25 9.62 -10.59 2.31
CA SER A 25 8.79 -10.05 3.39
C SER A 25 8.35 -8.65 3.03
N TYR A 26 7.08 -8.36 3.16
CA TYR A 26 6.51 -7.09 2.75
C TYR A 26 5.98 -6.35 3.97
N PHE A 27 6.13 -5.04 3.94
CA PHE A 27 5.80 -4.15 5.03
C PHE A 27 5.07 -2.94 4.47
N LYS A 28 3.81 -2.77 4.88
CA LYS A 28 3.05 -1.55 4.64
C LYS A 28 3.26 -0.63 5.83
N VAL A 29 3.84 0.54 5.61
CA VAL A 29 4.25 1.45 6.69
C VAL A 29 3.72 2.85 6.45
N LYS A 30 3.38 3.54 7.54
CA LYS A 30 3.15 4.99 7.55
C LYS A 30 4.45 5.69 7.97
N ALA A 31 4.89 6.66 7.18
CA ALA A 31 6.05 7.48 7.49
C ALA A 31 5.64 8.84 8.11
N ASP A 32 6.64 9.56 8.63
CA ASP A 32 6.53 10.88 9.24
C ASP A 32 6.11 12.00 8.27
N ASP A 33 6.22 11.76 6.97
CA ASP A 33 5.70 12.64 5.92
C ASP A 33 4.21 12.40 5.60
N GLU A 34 3.54 11.61 6.44
CA GLU A 34 2.14 11.18 6.34
C GLU A 34 1.82 10.32 5.12
N ASN A 35 2.84 9.83 4.41
CA ASN A 35 2.67 8.94 3.29
C ASN A 35 2.72 7.46 3.71
N ILE A 36 2.16 6.62 2.83
CA ILE A 36 2.16 5.17 3.01
C ILE A 36 3.11 4.55 1.99
N TYR A 37 3.99 3.68 2.48
CA TYR A 37 4.97 2.97 1.66
C TYR A 37 4.74 1.47 1.75
N LEU A 38 4.93 0.78 0.62
CA LEU A 38 5.06 -0.67 0.59
C LEU A 38 6.52 -1.02 0.30
N LEU A 39 7.17 -1.62 1.29
CA LEU A 39 8.55 -2.06 1.22
C LEU A 39 8.58 -3.59 1.12
N LYS A 40 9.41 -4.11 0.21
CA LYS A 40 9.71 -5.54 0.10
C LYS A 40 11.14 -5.77 0.55
N TYR A 41 11.34 -6.75 1.40
CA TYR A 41 12.62 -7.26 1.80
C TYR A 41 12.83 -8.61 1.14
N ASP A 42 13.81 -8.71 0.25
CA ASP A 42 14.22 -9.96 -0.35
C ASP A 42 15.27 -10.64 0.54
N LYS A 43 14.93 -11.82 1.06
CA LYS A 43 15.80 -12.58 1.97
C LYS A 43 16.99 -13.22 1.26
N ARG A 44 16.89 -13.48 -0.05
CA ARG A 44 17.95 -14.14 -0.83
C ARG A 44 19.03 -13.15 -1.18
N SER A 45 18.63 -11.95 -1.60
CA SER A 45 19.55 -10.89 -1.99
C SER A 45 19.92 -9.96 -0.82
N ASN A 46 19.18 -10.03 0.29
CA ASN A 46 19.35 -9.18 1.48
C ASN A 46 19.18 -7.68 1.16
N TYR A 47 18.30 -7.36 0.21
CA TYR A 47 18.03 -5.99 -0.23
C TYR A 47 16.57 -5.59 0.03
N TRP A 48 16.38 -4.28 0.17
CA TRP A 48 15.08 -3.64 0.27
C TRP A 48 14.70 -3.04 -1.08
N GLU A 49 13.49 -3.36 -1.53
CA GLU A 49 12.87 -2.82 -2.73
C GLU A 49 11.67 -1.96 -2.32
N TRP A 50 11.56 -0.80 -2.95
CA TRP A 50 10.36 0.02 -2.87
C TRP A 50 9.37 -0.43 -3.94
N VAL A 51 8.22 -0.96 -3.50
CA VAL A 51 7.22 -1.54 -4.41
C VAL A 51 6.15 -0.52 -4.76
N PHE A 52 5.71 0.27 -3.77
CA PHE A 52 4.59 1.18 -3.96
C PHE A 52 4.62 2.34 -2.95
N TYR A 53 3.98 3.44 -3.33
CA TYR A 53 3.80 4.63 -2.51
C TYR A 53 2.41 5.22 -2.72
N GLN A 54 1.84 5.73 -1.64
CA GLN A 54 0.59 6.44 -1.64
C GLN A 54 0.73 7.75 -0.86
N ASN A 55 0.22 8.82 -1.45
CA ASN A 55 0.09 10.12 -0.80
C ASN A 55 -1.40 10.40 -0.53
N PRO A 56 -1.88 10.19 0.71
CA PRO A 56 -3.29 10.40 1.04
C PRO A 56 -3.77 11.82 0.77
N LYS A 57 -2.91 12.83 1.01
CA LYS A 57 -3.26 14.25 0.75
C LYS A 57 -3.52 14.50 -0.73
N ARG A 58 -2.66 13.97 -1.61
CA ARG A 58 -2.86 14.09 -3.06
C ARG A 58 -4.10 13.33 -3.53
N MET A 59 -4.41 12.19 -2.95
CA MET A 59 -5.62 11.44 -3.29
C MET A 59 -6.90 12.16 -2.87
N ASN A 60 -6.91 12.76 -1.68
CA ASN A 60 -8.04 13.53 -1.16
C ASN A 60 -8.26 14.85 -1.92
N ALA A 61 -7.23 15.36 -2.58
CA ALA A 61 -7.30 16.57 -3.40
C ALA A 61 -7.82 16.31 -4.83
N LEU A 62 -8.00 15.04 -5.24
CA LEU A 62 -8.59 14.71 -6.54
C LEU A 62 -10.11 14.87 -6.47
N PRO A 63 -10.77 15.51 -7.46
CA PRO A 63 -12.22 15.75 -7.42
C PRO A 63 -13.08 14.46 -7.37
N TYR A 64 -12.50 13.30 -7.67
CA TYR A 64 -13.14 11.99 -7.56
C TYR A 64 -13.21 11.41 -6.14
N SER A 65 -12.40 11.89 -5.18
CA SER A 65 -12.46 11.39 -3.79
C SER A 65 -13.68 11.91 -3.02
N SER A 66 -14.31 12.98 -3.51
CA SER A 66 -15.57 13.54 -2.98
C SER A 66 -16.77 12.62 -3.21
N SER A 67 -16.65 11.64 -4.11
CA SER A 67 -17.72 10.69 -4.45
C SER A 67 -17.91 9.57 -3.42
N GLY A 68 -17.17 9.57 -2.30
CA GLY A 68 -17.21 8.49 -1.31
C GLY A 68 -16.50 7.20 -1.77
N LEU A 69 -16.04 7.15 -3.02
CA LEU A 69 -15.21 6.07 -3.56
C LEU A 69 -13.78 6.27 -3.07
N ASN A 70 -13.45 5.60 -1.97
CA ASN A 70 -12.07 5.46 -1.55
C ASN A 70 -11.48 4.26 -2.30
N PRO A 71 -10.66 4.46 -3.36
CA PRO A 71 -10.31 3.39 -4.31
C PRO A 71 -9.60 2.18 -3.66
N PHE A 72 -9.14 2.32 -2.41
CA PHE A 72 -8.48 1.26 -1.66
C PHE A 72 -8.98 1.09 -0.22
N ARG A 73 -10.01 1.82 0.21
CA ARG A 73 -10.51 1.75 1.59
C ARG A 73 -11.87 1.08 1.70
N LYS A 74 -12.52 0.77 0.58
CA LYS A 74 -13.75 -0.02 0.56
C LYS A 74 -14.06 -0.58 -0.84
N VAL A 75 -13.25 -1.53 -1.30
CA VAL A 75 -13.80 -2.64 -2.07
C VAL A 75 -13.85 -3.80 -1.08
N GLY A 76 -15.00 -3.94 -0.41
CA GLY A 76 -15.32 -5.20 0.25
C GLY A 76 -15.25 -6.28 -0.83
N TRP A 77 -14.84 -7.48 -0.44
CA TRP A 77 -14.75 -8.65 -1.31
C TRP A 77 -16.14 -9.16 -1.73
N GLU A 78 -16.94 -8.30 -2.36
CA GLU A 78 -18.35 -8.53 -2.69
C GLU A 78 -18.69 -8.17 -4.14
N GLU A 79 -17.72 -7.76 -4.96
CA GLU A 79 -17.94 -7.47 -6.38
C GLU A 79 -16.91 -8.18 -7.30
N MET A 80 -16.44 -9.35 -6.87
CA MET A 80 -16.04 -10.40 -7.79
C MET A 80 -17.02 -11.55 -7.60
N ASP A 81 -18.22 -11.38 -8.13
CA ASP A 81 -19.10 -12.52 -8.37
C ASP A 81 -18.56 -13.24 -9.62
N PRO A 82 -17.88 -14.38 -9.49
CA PRO A 82 -17.32 -15.10 -10.63
C PRO A 82 -18.41 -15.82 -11.42
N ASP A 83 -19.66 -15.80 -10.94
CA ASP A 83 -20.76 -16.63 -11.41
C ASP A 83 -22.01 -15.80 -11.75
N ASN A 84 -21.84 -14.58 -12.29
CA ASN A 84 -22.91 -13.85 -12.97
C ASN A 84 -23.25 -14.50 -14.32
N ARG A 85 -23.52 -15.81 -14.30
CA ARG A 85 -24.19 -16.56 -15.33
C ARG A 85 -25.69 -16.44 -15.05
N TYR A 86 -26.43 -15.99 -16.08
CA TYR A 86 -27.89 -15.91 -16.20
C TYR A 86 -28.49 -14.67 -15.46
N LEU A 87 -29.13 -13.69 -16.11
CA LEU A 87 -30.20 -13.82 -17.11
C LEU A 87 -30.42 -12.54 -17.97
N SER A 88 -30.83 -12.76 -19.22
CA SER A 88 -31.72 -11.88 -20.00
C SER A 88 -33.14 -11.84 -19.43
#